data_AF-A0A7C1WR83-F1
#
_entry.id   AF-A0A7C1WR83-F1
#
_cell.length_a   1.000
_cell.length_b   1.000
_cell.length_c   1.000
_cell.angle_alpha   90.00
_cell.angle_beta   90.00
_cell.angle_gamma   90.00
#
_symmetry.space_group_name_H-M   'P 1'
#
loop_
_entity.id
_entity.type
_entity.pdbx_description
1 polymer ?
#
loop_
_entity_poly.entity_id
_entity_poly.type
_entity_poly.pdbx_seq_one_letter_code
_entity_poly.pdbx_strand_id
1 'polypeptide(L)'
;MVKKIIILLTIIFIISTTAFFPQEKEKINQKRKELSSLKSQISELQNQLKYKTLKEKKSFVVLNNYNKQTYLLNQLINKLHKEEKQKQIQITYNKKKIEQLKNDIKSLQDNYSKYVVAIYKYGKISKLESLFDAQSLEQAILRYKYLQKFSEDRRKNLSELKNKENELLTTKSRLQKQKKEKSLIAIQKQTEEKEAQFKLLESKRIIAAIRHDKSQLKIEIEAKRKAEFAIKNMITELIVKAKRRRKEEERLAMAKLNEELHKSRKTKVPIKEESTQSLPSHNINLSTSNLSSFSALKGRLNWPVSRGRIIKKFGKNINTHLNTVTLNYGIDIKTSPDAGVKAVAEGIVSTINWIPG
;
A
#
# COMPACT_ATOMS: atom_id res chain seq x y z
N MET A 1 -87.69 -6.93 19.28
CA MET A 1 -86.38 -6.25 19.48
C MET A 1 -85.23 -7.19 19.85
N VAL A 2 -85.46 -8.35 20.47
CA VAL A 2 -84.39 -9.27 20.95
C VAL A 2 -83.53 -9.88 19.83
N LYS A 3 -84.10 -10.24 18.67
CA LYS A 3 -83.33 -10.80 17.53
C LYS A 3 -82.34 -9.82 16.90
N LYS A 4 -82.61 -8.50 16.93
CA LYS A 4 -81.69 -7.48 16.38
C LYS A 4 -80.50 -7.21 17.31
N ILE A 5 -80.67 -7.39 18.62
CA ILE A 5 -79.61 -7.23 19.64
C ILE A 5 -78.63 -8.41 19.59
N ILE A 6 -79.11 -9.64 19.35
CA ILE A 6 -78.27 -10.84 19.22
C ILE A 6 -77.37 -10.74 17.98
N ILE A 7 -77.89 -10.25 16.84
CA ILE A 7 -77.10 -10.07 15.60
C ILE A 7 -76.02 -8.99 15.78
N LEU A 8 -76.31 -7.91 16.53
CA LEU A 8 -75.35 -6.85 16.83
C LEU A 8 -74.24 -7.30 17.81
N LEU A 9 -74.54 -8.21 18.73
CA LEU A 9 -73.55 -8.81 19.64
C LEU A 9 -72.66 -9.84 18.92
N THR A 10 -73.18 -10.59 17.95
CA THR A 10 -72.37 -11.53 17.15
C THR A 10 -71.42 -10.82 16.19
N ILE A 11 -71.78 -9.65 15.64
CA ILE A 11 -70.90 -8.89 14.73
C ILE A 11 -69.74 -8.21 15.50
N ILE A 12 -69.99 -7.77 16.75
CA ILE A 12 -68.96 -7.25 17.65
C ILE A 12 -67.98 -8.35 18.11
N PHE A 13 -68.45 -9.59 18.27
CA PHE A 13 -67.59 -10.72 18.65
C PHE A 13 -66.65 -11.15 17.50
N ILE A 14 -67.08 -11.02 16.24
CA ILE A 14 -66.26 -11.37 15.06
C ILE A 14 -65.18 -10.30 14.76
N ILE A 15 -65.38 -9.05 15.17
CA ILE A 15 -64.38 -7.98 14.98
C ILE A 15 -63.28 -8.00 16.05
N SER A 16 -63.54 -8.59 17.23
CA SER A 16 -62.56 -8.64 18.33
C SER A 16 -61.47 -9.71 18.18
N THR A 17 -61.61 -10.70 17.28
CA THR A 17 -60.68 -11.83 17.19
C THR A 17 -59.54 -11.65 16.18
N THR A 18 -59.47 -10.53 15.45
CA THR A 18 -58.47 -10.32 14.38
C THR A 18 -57.33 -9.36 14.72
N ALA A 19 -57.29 -8.77 15.92
CA ALA A 19 -56.40 -7.65 16.23
C ALA A 19 -55.05 -7.99 16.94
N PHE A 20 -54.75 -9.25 17.27
CA PHE A 20 -53.62 -9.57 18.18
C PHE A 20 -52.28 -9.98 17.54
N PHE A 21 -52.10 -9.91 16.22
CA PHE A 21 -50.89 -10.39 15.51
C PHE A 21 -49.94 -9.37 14.79
N PRO A 22 -50.15 -8.03 14.74
CA PRO A 22 -49.21 -7.11 14.05
C PRO A 22 -47.86 -6.84 14.74
N GLN A 23 -47.81 -6.83 16.07
CA GLN A 23 -46.76 -6.16 16.84
C GLN A 23 -45.37 -6.86 16.80
N GLU A 24 -45.32 -8.19 16.63
CA GLU A 24 -44.06 -8.95 16.64
C GLU A 24 -43.38 -8.97 15.26
N LYS A 25 -44.17 -9.05 14.18
CA LYS A 25 -43.66 -8.92 12.81
C LYS A 25 -43.05 -7.53 12.58
N GLU A 26 -43.65 -6.50 13.15
CA GLU A 26 -43.16 -5.13 13.07
C GLU A 26 -41.79 -4.96 13.76
N LYS A 27 -41.62 -5.48 14.97
CA LYS A 27 -40.33 -5.48 15.70
C LYS A 27 -39.22 -6.20 14.93
N ILE A 28 -39.52 -7.36 14.32
CA ILE A 28 -38.56 -8.09 13.48
C ILE A 28 -38.17 -7.25 12.25
N ASN A 29 -39.13 -6.59 11.61
CA ASN A 29 -38.86 -5.74 10.45
C ASN A 29 -38.04 -4.50 10.80
N GLN A 30 -38.29 -3.86 11.96
CA GLN A 30 -37.48 -2.75 12.47
C GLN A 30 -36.02 -3.19 12.68
N LYS A 31 -35.80 -4.32 13.38
CA LYS A 31 -34.46 -4.87 13.60
C LYS A 31 -33.75 -5.27 12.30
N ARG A 32 -34.49 -5.75 11.29
CA ARG A 32 -33.94 -6.00 9.94
C ARG A 32 -33.52 -4.72 9.23
N LYS A 33 -34.28 -3.63 9.36
CA LYS A 33 -33.90 -2.31 8.82
C LYS A 33 -32.64 -1.78 9.51
N GLU A 34 -32.57 -1.85 10.84
CA GLU A 34 -31.37 -1.51 11.61
C GLU A 34 -30.15 -2.31 11.13
N LEU A 35 -30.30 -3.63 10.98
CA LEU A 35 -29.25 -4.51 10.49
C LEU A 35 -28.78 -4.13 9.08
N SER A 36 -29.70 -3.79 8.18
CA SER A 36 -29.38 -3.35 6.82
C SER A 36 -28.59 -2.03 6.82
N SER A 37 -29.05 -1.05 7.59
CA SER A 37 -28.36 0.24 7.76
C SER A 37 -26.95 0.04 8.32
N LEU A 38 -26.81 -0.81 9.33
CA LEU A 38 -25.51 -1.09 9.95
C LEU A 38 -24.54 -1.78 8.98
N LYS A 39 -25.02 -2.72 8.15
CA LYS A 39 -24.23 -3.33 7.07
C LYS A 39 -23.75 -2.30 6.04
N SER A 40 -24.62 -1.37 5.66
CA SER A 40 -24.27 -0.28 4.75
C SER A 40 -23.18 0.62 5.34
N GLN A 41 -23.32 1.04 6.60
CA GLN A 41 -22.30 1.82 7.32
C GLN A 41 -20.97 1.09 7.43
N ILE A 42 -20.99 -0.22 7.76
CA ILE A 42 -19.77 -1.05 7.80
C ILE A 42 -19.09 -1.07 6.43
N SER A 43 -19.86 -1.26 5.35
CA SER A 43 -19.32 -1.26 3.99
C SER A 43 -18.70 0.10 3.62
N GLU A 44 -19.31 1.20 4.03
CA GLU A 44 -18.77 2.54 3.79
C GLU A 44 -17.45 2.75 4.54
N LEU A 45 -17.38 2.42 5.83
CA LEU A 45 -16.14 2.49 6.61
C LEU A 45 -15.04 1.58 6.04
N GLN A 46 -15.40 0.39 5.54
CA GLN A 46 -14.45 -0.49 4.85
C GLN A 46 -13.89 0.13 3.56
N ASN A 47 -14.75 0.81 2.79
CA ASN A 47 -14.32 1.54 1.60
C ASN A 47 -13.39 2.72 1.96
N GLN A 48 -13.72 3.48 3.01
CA GLN A 48 -12.85 4.54 3.54
C GLN A 48 -11.49 3.99 4.01
N LEU A 49 -11.48 2.85 4.71
CA LEU A 49 -10.26 2.17 5.14
C LEU A 49 -9.41 1.70 3.95
N LYS A 50 -10.05 1.18 2.90
CA LYS A 50 -9.38 0.80 1.64
C LYS A 50 -8.76 2.02 0.96
N TYR A 51 -9.51 3.12 0.83
CA TYR A 51 -9.02 4.37 0.28
C TYR A 51 -7.82 4.92 1.06
N LYS A 52 -7.92 5.01 2.40
CA LYS A 52 -6.81 5.47 3.25
C LYS A 52 -5.59 4.54 3.17
N THR A 53 -5.77 3.23 3.00
CA THR A 53 -4.67 2.29 2.78
C THR A 53 -3.94 2.54 1.46
N LEU A 54 -4.68 2.83 0.39
CA LEU A 54 -4.08 3.21 -0.91
C LEU A 54 -3.34 4.55 -0.80
N LYS A 55 -3.93 5.53 -0.10
CA LYS A 55 -3.31 6.83 0.15
C LYS A 55 -2.01 6.69 0.94
N GLU A 56 -1.98 5.87 1.99
CA GLU A 56 -0.76 5.57 2.76
C GLU A 56 0.34 4.99 1.87
N LYS A 57 0.03 4.01 1.01
CA LYS A 57 1.00 3.42 0.08
C LYS A 57 1.58 4.47 -0.86
N LYS A 58 0.73 5.32 -1.44
CA LYS A 58 1.18 6.44 -2.31
C LYS A 58 2.08 7.42 -1.55
N SER A 59 1.68 7.84 -0.34
CA SER A 59 2.48 8.72 0.51
C SER A 59 3.82 8.08 0.92
N PHE A 60 3.86 6.77 1.14
CA PHE A 60 5.10 6.06 1.46
C PHE A 60 6.09 6.05 0.29
N VAL A 61 5.60 5.89 -0.96
CA VAL A 61 6.45 6.03 -2.16
C VAL A 61 7.04 7.44 -2.24
N VAL A 62 6.21 8.47 -2.02
CA VAL A 62 6.67 9.87 -1.98
C VAL A 62 7.73 10.10 -0.90
N LEU A 63 7.51 9.57 0.31
CA LEU A 63 8.49 9.61 1.41
C LEU A 63 9.81 8.96 0.99
N ASN A 64 9.77 7.78 0.37
CA ASN A 64 10.98 7.08 -0.04
C ASN A 64 11.73 7.84 -1.15
N ASN A 65 11.01 8.48 -2.07
CA ASN A 65 11.60 9.32 -3.10
C ASN A 65 12.33 10.52 -2.50
N TYR A 66 11.71 11.25 -1.56
CA TYR A 66 12.39 12.35 -0.87
C TYR A 66 13.57 11.87 -0.03
N ASN A 67 13.46 10.72 0.63
CA ASN A 67 14.57 10.13 1.38
C ASN A 67 15.77 9.83 0.47
N LYS A 68 15.52 9.22 -0.70
CA LYS A 68 16.55 8.95 -1.71
C LYS A 68 17.13 10.26 -2.28
N GLN A 69 16.28 11.25 -2.56
CA GLN A 69 16.72 12.55 -3.05
C GLN A 69 17.64 13.26 -2.05
N THR A 70 17.25 13.32 -0.77
CA THR A 70 18.06 13.88 0.32
C THR A 70 19.40 13.16 0.45
N TYR A 71 19.42 11.82 0.36
CA TYR A 71 20.66 11.06 0.40
C TYR A 71 21.61 11.40 -0.76
N LEU A 72 21.10 11.43 -2.00
CA LEU A 72 21.88 11.74 -3.19
C LEU A 72 22.40 13.20 -3.17
N LEU A 73 21.57 14.14 -2.71
CA LEU A 73 21.98 15.54 -2.53
C LEU A 73 23.12 15.65 -1.52
N ASN A 74 23.01 14.99 -0.36
CA ASN A 74 24.08 14.99 0.64
C ASN A 74 25.39 14.38 0.11
N GLN A 75 25.31 13.28 -0.65
CA GLN A 75 26.49 12.70 -1.29
C GLN A 75 27.14 13.69 -2.29
N LEU A 76 26.33 14.36 -3.11
CA LEU A 76 26.81 15.34 -4.07
C LEU A 76 27.45 16.56 -3.36
N ILE A 77 26.80 17.11 -2.34
CA ILE A 77 27.31 18.22 -1.52
C ILE A 77 28.67 17.84 -0.92
N ASN A 78 28.77 16.66 -0.32
CA ASN A 78 30.04 16.16 0.24
C ASN A 78 31.13 16.00 -0.81
N LYS A 79 30.80 15.52 -2.01
CA LYS A 79 31.75 15.44 -3.13
C LYS A 79 32.21 16.83 -3.56
N LEU A 80 31.30 17.80 -3.69
CA LEU A 80 31.62 19.18 -4.04
C LEU A 80 32.56 19.83 -3.01
N HIS A 81 32.31 19.65 -1.71
CA HIS A 81 33.19 20.18 -0.66
C HIS A 81 34.58 19.52 -0.65
N LYS A 82 34.67 18.21 -0.92
CA LYS A 82 35.97 17.52 -1.08
C LYS A 82 36.76 18.10 -2.25
N GLU A 83 36.12 18.30 -3.40
CA GLU A 83 36.73 18.91 -4.57
C GLU A 83 37.12 20.37 -4.32
N GLU A 84 36.32 21.13 -3.58
CA GLU A 84 36.63 22.50 -3.15
C GLU A 84 37.88 22.54 -2.27
N LYS A 85 37.97 21.64 -1.28
CA LYS A 85 39.14 21.52 -0.39
C LYS A 85 40.40 21.15 -1.16
N GLN A 86 40.32 20.20 -2.10
CA GLN A 86 41.44 19.83 -2.97
C GLN A 86 41.91 21.01 -3.82
N LYS A 87 41.00 21.78 -4.42
CA LYS A 87 41.34 23.01 -5.17
C LYS A 87 41.99 24.05 -4.27
N GLN A 88 41.52 24.21 -3.04
CA GLN A 88 42.12 25.13 -2.07
C GLN A 88 43.57 24.73 -1.74
N ILE A 89 43.85 23.44 -1.58
CA ILE A 89 45.21 22.93 -1.37
C ILE A 89 46.10 23.27 -2.58
N GLN A 90 45.63 23.03 -3.81
CA GLN A 90 46.36 23.37 -5.03
C GLN A 90 46.63 24.87 -5.17
N ILE A 91 45.64 25.71 -4.84
CA ILE A 91 45.79 27.18 -4.84
C ILE A 91 46.87 27.60 -3.84
N THR A 92 46.88 27.03 -2.63
CA THR A 92 47.88 27.33 -1.60
C THR A 92 49.27 26.88 -2.05
N TYR A 93 49.40 25.70 -2.65
CA TYR A 93 50.65 25.20 -3.22
C TYR A 93 51.18 26.12 -4.33
N ASN A 94 50.35 26.48 -5.32
CA ASN A 94 50.73 27.38 -6.39
C ASN A 94 51.11 28.77 -5.88
N LYS A 95 50.41 29.28 -4.85
CA LYS A 95 50.78 30.56 -4.21
C LYS A 95 52.19 30.50 -3.64
N LYS A 96 52.54 29.43 -2.91
CA LYS A 96 53.91 29.25 -2.39
C LYS A 96 54.93 29.15 -3.52
N LYS A 97 54.62 28.41 -4.59
CA LYS A 97 55.54 28.26 -5.72
C LYS A 97 55.78 29.57 -6.48
N ILE A 98 54.75 30.39 -6.66
CA ILE A 98 54.87 31.75 -7.22
C ILE A 98 55.79 32.61 -6.36
N GLU A 99 55.60 32.61 -5.03
CA GLU A 99 56.47 33.39 -4.14
C GLU A 99 57.94 32.92 -4.18
N GLN A 100 58.18 31.61 -4.28
CA GLN A 100 59.54 31.07 -4.50
C GLN A 100 60.14 31.58 -5.82
N LEU A 101 59.40 31.47 -6.93
CA LEU A 101 59.85 31.93 -8.25
C LEU A 101 60.13 33.43 -8.28
N LYS A 102 59.32 34.24 -7.59
CA LYS A 102 59.57 35.68 -7.44
C LYS A 102 60.89 35.97 -6.73
N ASN A 103 61.18 35.25 -5.66
CA ASN A 103 62.44 35.38 -4.93
C ASN A 103 63.64 34.93 -5.77
N ASP A 104 63.47 33.86 -6.58
CA ASP A 104 64.48 33.40 -7.52
C ASP A 104 64.74 34.46 -8.61
N ILE A 105 63.69 35.02 -9.22
CA ILE A 105 63.79 36.13 -10.20
C ILE A 105 64.55 37.30 -9.59
N LYS A 106 64.17 37.72 -8.38
CA LYS A 106 64.81 38.85 -7.69
C LYS A 106 66.29 38.56 -7.45
N SER A 107 66.63 37.38 -6.96
CA SER A 107 68.02 36.98 -6.73
C SER A 107 68.85 36.93 -8.03
N LEU A 108 68.26 36.44 -9.12
CA LEU A 108 68.90 36.44 -10.44
C LEU A 108 69.09 37.86 -10.97
N GLN A 109 68.10 38.75 -10.78
CA GLN A 109 68.18 40.17 -11.15
C GLN A 109 69.26 40.88 -10.33
N ASP A 110 69.31 40.69 -9.01
CA ASP A 110 70.31 41.30 -8.14
C ASP A 110 71.73 40.85 -8.51
N ASN A 111 71.92 39.55 -8.78
CA ASN A 111 73.20 39.01 -9.23
C ASN A 111 73.61 39.55 -10.62
N TYR A 112 72.64 39.73 -11.52
CA TYR A 112 72.90 40.33 -12.83
C TYR A 112 73.26 41.82 -12.71
N SER A 113 72.58 42.57 -11.84
CA SER A 113 72.89 43.98 -11.56
C SER A 113 74.31 44.14 -11.03
N LYS A 114 74.75 43.27 -10.10
CA LYS A 114 76.15 43.25 -9.62
C LYS A 114 77.15 43.01 -10.75
N TYR A 115 76.86 42.07 -11.65
CA TYR A 115 77.69 41.82 -12.83
C TYR A 115 77.76 43.05 -13.75
N VAL A 116 76.62 43.67 -14.07
CA VAL A 116 76.57 44.88 -14.92
C VAL A 116 77.33 46.04 -14.27
N VAL A 117 77.17 46.26 -12.96
CA VAL A 117 77.90 47.29 -12.21
C VAL A 117 79.40 47.00 -12.19
N ALA A 118 79.81 45.75 -12.03
CA ALA A 118 81.22 45.37 -12.11
C ALA A 118 81.79 45.67 -13.50
N ILE A 119 81.09 45.30 -14.58
CA ILE A 119 81.46 45.64 -15.95
C ILE A 119 81.51 47.17 -16.18
N TYR A 120 80.67 47.95 -15.51
CA TYR A 120 80.71 49.41 -15.63
C TYR A 120 81.90 50.03 -14.87
N LYS A 121 82.13 49.61 -13.61
CA LYS A 121 83.13 50.19 -12.71
C LYS A 121 84.56 49.83 -13.06
N TYR A 122 84.82 48.58 -13.41
CA TYR A 122 86.16 48.09 -13.74
C TYR A 122 86.48 48.27 -15.24
N GLY A 123 85.65 49.07 -15.93
CA GLY A 123 85.65 49.21 -17.37
C GLY A 123 84.98 48.01 -18.04
N LYS A 124 84.34 48.25 -19.18
CA LYS A 124 84.19 47.16 -20.15
C LYS A 124 85.62 46.77 -20.47
N ILE A 125 86.13 45.68 -19.89
CA ILE A 125 87.11 44.88 -20.62
C ILE A 125 86.40 44.67 -21.95
N SER A 126 86.80 45.41 -22.98
CA SER A 126 86.18 45.25 -24.28
C SER A 126 86.27 43.75 -24.59
N LYS A 127 85.32 43.19 -25.36
CA LYS A 127 85.43 41.76 -25.75
C LYS A 127 86.86 41.39 -26.19
N LEU A 128 87.57 42.37 -26.74
CA LEU A 128 88.97 42.36 -27.16
C LEU A 128 90.01 42.50 -26.02
N GLU A 129 89.84 43.32 -24.98
CA GLU A 129 90.83 43.37 -23.87
C GLU A 129 90.89 42.05 -23.08
N SER A 130 89.80 41.30 -23.00
CA SER A 130 89.80 39.97 -22.36
C SER A 130 90.60 38.95 -23.16
N LEU A 131 90.83 39.22 -24.45
CA LEU A 131 91.70 38.46 -25.32
C LEU A 131 93.18 38.77 -25.10
N PHE A 132 93.51 40.00 -24.65
CA PHE A 132 94.90 40.46 -24.50
C PHE A 132 95.49 40.29 -23.09
N ASP A 133 94.66 40.08 -22.05
CA ASP A 133 95.08 39.81 -20.65
C ASP A 133 95.22 38.31 -20.33
N ALA A 134 94.96 37.42 -21.30
CA ALA A 134 95.09 35.98 -21.09
C ALA A 134 96.54 35.52 -21.29
N GLN A 135 97.01 34.63 -20.41
CA GLN A 135 98.34 34.01 -20.52
C GLN A 135 98.55 33.22 -21.84
N SER A 136 97.48 32.92 -22.59
CA SER A 136 97.51 32.39 -23.96
C SER A 136 96.23 32.72 -24.76
N LEU A 137 96.36 32.80 -26.09
CA LEU A 137 95.26 33.06 -27.03
C LEU A 137 94.13 32.02 -26.92
N GLU A 138 94.47 30.77 -26.63
CA GLU A 138 93.52 29.66 -26.48
C GLU A 138 92.63 29.83 -25.23
N GLN A 139 93.22 30.24 -24.10
CA GLN A 139 92.48 30.51 -22.86
C GLN A 139 91.53 31.71 -22.99
N ALA A 140 91.96 32.75 -23.72
CA ALA A 140 91.12 33.91 -24.02
C ALA A 140 89.86 33.54 -24.84
N ILE A 141 90.04 32.77 -25.92
CA ILE A 141 88.93 32.31 -26.78
C ILE A 141 87.95 31.46 -25.96
N LEU A 142 88.45 30.58 -25.10
CA LEU A 142 87.63 29.73 -24.25
C LEU A 142 86.82 30.55 -23.24
N ARG A 143 87.44 31.54 -22.57
CA ARG A 143 86.80 32.43 -21.59
C ARG A 143 85.72 33.30 -22.23
N TYR A 144 85.95 33.81 -23.44
CA TYR A 144 84.95 34.54 -24.21
C TYR A 144 83.72 33.67 -24.51
N LYS A 145 83.95 32.44 -24.99
CA LYS A 145 82.87 31.48 -25.30
C LYS A 145 82.04 31.16 -24.06
N TYR A 146 82.68 30.99 -22.90
CA TYR A 146 81.98 30.78 -21.63
C TYR A 146 81.15 31.99 -21.19
N LEU A 147 81.68 33.21 -21.29
CA LEU A 147 80.95 34.42 -20.89
C LEU A 147 79.71 34.66 -21.76
N GLN A 148 79.84 34.46 -23.08
CA GLN A 148 78.72 34.53 -24.01
C GLN A 148 77.66 33.48 -23.65
N LYS A 149 78.09 32.22 -23.49
CA LYS A 149 77.20 31.11 -23.13
C LYS A 149 76.48 31.35 -21.81
N PHE A 150 77.19 31.84 -20.79
CA PHE A 150 76.63 32.16 -19.48
C PHE A 150 75.57 33.27 -19.53
N SER A 151 75.80 34.32 -20.33
CA SER A 151 74.84 35.42 -20.50
C SER A 151 73.60 35.00 -21.29
N GLU A 152 73.77 34.17 -22.32
CA GLU A 152 72.66 33.56 -23.07
C GLU A 152 71.81 32.64 -22.17
N ASP A 153 72.44 31.73 -21.44
CA ASP A 153 71.75 30.80 -20.54
C ASP A 153 71.01 31.55 -19.42
N ARG A 154 71.60 32.64 -18.87
CA ARG A 154 70.93 33.45 -17.84
C ARG A 154 69.70 34.19 -18.36
N ARG A 155 69.76 34.74 -19.58
CA ARG A 155 68.59 35.37 -20.22
C ARG A 155 67.49 34.34 -20.48
N LYS A 156 67.86 33.15 -20.97
CA LYS A 156 66.93 32.04 -21.20
C LYS A 156 66.27 31.60 -19.90
N ASN A 157 67.05 31.37 -18.84
CA ASN A 157 66.54 30.94 -17.54
C ASN A 157 65.57 31.96 -16.92
N LEU A 158 65.88 33.26 -17.01
CA LEU A 158 64.98 34.31 -16.52
C LEU A 158 63.65 34.34 -17.29
N SER A 159 63.72 34.20 -18.63
CA SER A 159 62.53 34.12 -19.48
C SER A 159 61.67 32.91 -19.15
N GLU A 160 62.28 31.72 -19.04
CA GLU A 160 61.59 30.48 -18.68
C GLU A 160 60.94 30.57 -17.30
N LEU A 161 61.63 31.18 -16.33
CA LEU A 161 61.13 31.35 -14.98
C LEU A 161 59.94 32.32 -14.94
N LYS A 162 60.01 33.45 -15.66
CA LYS A 162 58.87 34.36 -15.84
C LYS A 162 57.67 33.67 -16.49
N ASN A 163 57.91 32.84 -17.51
CA ASN A 163 56.84 32.09 -18.17
C ASN A 163 56.17 31.10 -17.19
N LYS A 164 56.96 30.37 -16.38
CA LYS A 164 56.44 29.47 -15.32
C LYS A 164 55.65 30.24 -14.26
N GLU A 165 56.10 31.43 -13.86
CA GLU A 165 55.36 32.28 -12.93
C GLU A 165 53.98 32.67 -13.50
N ASN A 166 53.95 33.11 -14.76
CA ASN A 166 52.71 33.46 -15.46
C ASN A 166 51.76 32.26 -15.57
N GLU A 167 52.27 31.07 -15.92
CA GLU A 167 51.48 29.84 -15.98
C GLU A 167 50.87 29.45 -14.62
N LEU A 168 51.63 29.62 -13.53
CA LEU A 168 51.13 29.37 -12.19
C LEU A 168 50.07 30.39 -11.76
N LEU A 169 50.24 31.67 -12.13
CA LEU A 169 49.28 32.73 -11.88
C LEU A 169 47.95 32.48 -12.62
N THR A 170 48.01 32.13 -13.90
CA THR A 170 46.81 31.79 -14.69
C THR A 170 46.14 30.54 -14.15
N THR A 171 46.91 29.50 -13.80
CA THR A 171 46.39 28.27 -13.18
C THR A 171 45.73 28.57 -11.83
N LYS A 172 46.33 29.41 -10.98
CA LYS A 172 45.74 29.85 -9.71
C LYS A 172 44.41 30.56 -9.93
N SER A 173 44.35 31.50 -10.88
CA SER A 173 43.12 32.24 -11.21
C SER A 173 42.01 31.28 -11.69
N ARG A 174 42.34 30.36 -12.60
CA ARG A 174 41.42 29.31 -13.07
C ARG A 174 40.91 28.43 -11.92
N LEU A 175 41.79 27.98 -11.04
CA LEU A 175 41.41 27.17 -9.88
C LEU A 175 40.53 27.96 -8.90
N GLN A 176 40.80 29.25 -8.68
CA GLN A 176 39.96 30.12 -7.84
C GLN A 176 38.56 30.28 -8.42
N LYS A 177 38.43 30.49 -9.74
CA LYS A 177 37.15 30.54 -10.44
C LYS A 177 36.38 29.23 -10.27
N GLN A 178 37.01 28.09 -10.57
CA GLN A 178 36.40 26.78 -10.42
C GLN A 178 36.01 26.46 -8.96
N LYS A 179 36.79 26.91 -7.98
CA LYS A 179 36.47 26.76 -6.55
C LYS A 179 35.19 27.54 -6.20
N LYS A 180 35.11 28.81 -6.62
CA LYS A 180 33.93 29.67 -6.39
C LYS A 180 32.67 29.08 -7.04
N GLU A 181 32.75 28.66 -8.29
CA GLU A 181 31.64 28.02 -9.02
C GLU A 181 31.14 26.78 -8.26
N LYS A 182 32.04 25.89 -7.82
CA LYS A 182 31.65 24.70 -7.04
C LYS A 182 31.04 25.03 -5.68
N SER A 183 31.55 26.05 -5.01
CA SER A 183 30.99 26.53 -3.74
C SER A 183 29.56 27.06 -3.91
N LEU A 184 29.31 27.84 -4.97
CA LEU A 184 27.96 28.31 -5.30
C LEU A 184 27.01 27.16 -5.60
N ILE A 185 27.44 26.18 -6.40
CA ILE A 185 26.66 24.97 -6.69
C ILE A 185 26.36 24.19 -5.39
N ALA A 186 27.34 24.05 -4.50
CA ALA A 186 27.15 23.36 -3.22
C ALA A 186 26.10 24.07 -2.35
N ILE A 187 26.13 25.41 -2.28
CA ILE A 187 25.13 26.20 -1.53
C ILE A 187 23.73 26.01 -2.13
N GLN A 188 23.59 26.08 -3.46
CA GLN A 188 22.32 25.81 -4.13
C GLN A 188 21.80 24.40 -3.84
N LYS A 189 22.67 23.38 -3.89
CA LYS A 189 22.28 22.01 -3.55
C LYS A 189 21.93 21.84 -2.08
N GLN A 190 22.54 22.61 -1.18
CA GLN A 190 22.18 22.61 0.23
C GLN A 190 20.80 23.24 0.47
N THR A 191 20.41 24.25 -0.30
CA THR A 191 19.04 24.78 -0.23
C THR A 191 18.00 23.78 -0.74
N GLU A 192 18.28 23.09 -1.86
CA GLU A 192 17.42 22.00 -2.37
C GLU A 192 17.30 20.85 -1.36
N GLU A 193 18.40 20.53 -0.66
CA GLU A 193 18.44 19.47 0.34
C GLU A 193 17.56 19.79 1.55
N LYS A 194 17.59 21.03 2.06
CA LYS A 194 16.71 21.49 3.15
C LYS A 194 15.23 21.44 2.75
N GLU A 195 14.91 21.83 1.52
CA GLU A 195 13.54 21.75 1.02
C GLU A 195 13.07 20.29 0.92
N ALA A 196 13.91 19.38 0.41
CA ALA A 196 13.62 17.96 0.36
C ALA A 196 13.46 17.34 1.76
N GLN A 197 14.29 17.74 2.73
CA GLN A 197 14.15 17.35 4.13
C GLN A 197 12.82 17.82 4.74
N PHE A 198 12.41 19.06 4.47
CA PHE A 198 11.12 19.57 4.93
C PHE A 198 9.96 18.73 4.39
N LYS A 199 9.93 18.47 3.07
CA LYS A 199 8.91 17.62 2.43
C LYS A 199 8.92 16.17 2.95
N LEU A 200 10.10 15.65 3.28
CA LEU A 200 10.24 14.34 3.91
C LEU A 200 9.57 14.30 5.29
N LEU A 201 9.79 15.32 6.12
CA LEU A 201 9.18 15.43 7.46
C LEU A 201 7.66 15.61 7.37
N GLU A 202 7.18 16.42 6.44
CA GLU A 202 5.75 16.59 6.17
C GLU A 202 5.11 15.26 5.75
N SER A 203 5.75 14.53 4.83
CA SER A 203 5.30 13.20 4.41
C SER A 203 5.22 12.21 5.57
N LYS A 204 6.19 12.24 6.50
CA LYS A 204 6.17 11.43 7.73
C LYS A 204 4.97 11.78 8.62
N ARG A 205 4.67 13.07 8.81
CA ARG A 205 3.48 13.50 9.59
C ARG A 205 2.18 13.05 8.95
N ILE A 206 2.05 13.20 7.63
CA ILE A 206 0.86 12.76 6.89
C ILE A 206 0.64 11.25 7.04
N ILE A 207 1.69 10.44 6.90
CA ILE A 207 1.60 8.99 7.09
C ILE A 207 1.20 8.64 8.53
N ALA A 208 1.75 9.33 9.53
CA ALA A 208 1.39 9.12 10.93
C ALA A 208 -0.10 9.43 11.18
N ALA A 209 -0.61 10.55 10.66
CA ALA A 209 -2.03 10.89 10.74
C ALA A 209 -2.92 9.86 10.04
N ILE A 210 -2.56 9.41 8.83
CA ILE A 210 -3.30 8.37 8.12
C ILE A 210 -3.32 7.06 8.91
N ARG A 211 -2.21 6.67 9.53
CA ARG A 211 -2.13 5.46 10.38
C ARG A 211 -3.03 5.56 11.60
N HIS A 212 -3.06 6.72 12.25
CA HIS A 212 -3.97 7.00 13.35
C HIS A 212 -5.44 6.84 12.90
N ASP A 213 -5.85 7.52 11.83
CA ASP A 213 -7.21 7.43 11.29
C ASP A 213 -7.60 6.00 10.93
N LYS A 214 -6.69 5.25 10.30
CA LYS A 214 -6.92 3.84 9.97
C LYS A 214 -7.13 3.00 11.23
N SER A 215 -6.43 3.30 12.32
CA SER A 215 -6.64 2.63 13.60
C SER A 215 -8.04 2.91 14.14
N GLN A 216 -8.48 4.18 14.13
CA GLN A 216 -9.82 4.57 14.58
C GLN A 216 -10.91 3.91 13.73
N LEU A 217 -10.78 3.91 12.39
CA LEU A 217 -11.72 3.22 11.50
C LEU A 217 -11.81 1.72 11.78
N LYS A 218 -10.69 1.06 12.10
CA LYS A 218 -10.70 -0.37 12.46
C LYS A 218 -11.48 -0.62 13.75
N ILE A 219 -11.26 0.22 14.77
CA ILE A 219 -11.98 0.14 16.04
C ILE A 219 -13.49 0.34 15.82
N GLU A 220 -13.88 1.35 15.03
CA GLU A 220 -15.28 1.62 14.73
C GLU A 220 -15.95 0.48 13.94
N ILE A 221 -15.27 -0.06 12.92
CA ILE A 221 -15.74 -1.22 12.17
C ILE A 221 -15.95 -2.42 13.10
N GLU A 222 -15.02 -2.67 14.03
CA GLU A 222 -15.13 -3.78 14.97
C GLU A 222 -16.32 -3.59 15.93
N ALA A 223 -16.51 -2.38 16.47
CA ALA A 223 -17.65 -2.05 17.31
C ALA A 223 -18.99 -2.24 16.58
N LYS A 224 -19.09 -1.75 15.33
CA LYS A 224 -20.29 -1.95 14.50
C LYS A 224 -20.52 -3.42 14.14
N ARG A 225 -19.47 -4.21 13.90
CA ARG A 225 -19.60 -5.66 13.68
C ARG A 225 -20.10 -6.40 14.93
N LYS A 226 -19.66 -6.01 16.12
CA LYS A 226 -20.19 -6.54 17.39
C LYS A 226 -21.67 -6.23 17.53
N ALA A 227 -22.10 -5.00 17.24
CA ALA A 227 -23.51 -4.62 17.22
C ALA A 227 -24.31 -5.40 16.15
N GLU A 228 -23.74 -5.60 14.95
CA GLU A 228 -24.35 -6.40 13.88
C GLU A 228 -24.61 -7.84 14.33
N PHE A 229 -23.64 -8.45 15.02
CA PHE A 229 -23.77 -9.78 15.58
C PHE A 229 -24.85 -9.84 16.68
N ALA A 230 -24.88 -8.86 17.58
CA ALA A 230 -25.91 -8.77 18.62
C ALA A 230 -27.33 -8.67 18.03
N ILE A 231 -27.54 -7.81 17.02
CA ILE A 231 -28.83 -7.67 16.34
C ILE A 231 -29.22 -8.97 15.61
N LYS A 232 -28.28 -9.63 14.94
CA LYS A 232 -28.53 -10.94 14.30
C LYS A 232 -28.99 -11.99 15.32
N ASN A 233 -28.37 -12.04 16.49
CA ASN A 233 -28.75 -12.96 17.55
C ASN A 233 -30.16 -12.63 18.08
N MET A 234 -30.45 -11.36 18.34
CA MET A 234 -31.80 -10.93 18.76
C MET A 234 -32.87 -11.28 17.72
N ILE A 235 -32.62 -11.09 16.43
CA ILE A 235 -33.55 -11.48 15.36
C ILE A 235 -33.76 -13.00 15.38
N THR A 236 -32.69 -13.78 15.51
CA THR A 236 -32.78 -15.25 15.61
C THR A 236 -33.62 -15.68 16.80
N GLU A 237 -33.38 -15.10 17.98
CA GLU A 237 -34.16 -15.38 19.17
C GLU A 237 -35.65 -15.02 19.01
N LEU A 238 -35.96 -13.85 18.44
CA LEU A 238 -37.33 -13.42 18.17
C LEU A 238 -38.03 -14.39 17.19
N ILE A 239 -37.34 -14.83 16.13
CA ILE A 239 -37.89 -15.82 15.19
C ILE A 239 -38.16 -17.16 15.87
N VAL A 240 -37.24 -17.64 16.72
CA VAL A 240 -37.42 -18.89 17.46
C VAL A 240 -38.58 -18.78 18.45
N LYS A 241 -38.69 -17.67 19.20
CA LYS A 241 -39.81 -17.41 20.12
C LYS A 241 -41.15 -17.36 19.37
N ALA A 242 -41.23 -16.61 18.26
CA ALA A 242 -42.43 -16.53 17.43
C ALA A 242 -42.84 -17.90 16.87
N LYS A 243 -41.88 -18.72 16.40
CA LYS A 243 -42.16 -20.09 15.92
C LYS A 243 -42.67 -21.01 17.04
N ARG A 244 -42.08 -20.94 18.24
CA ARG A 244 -42.54 -21.74 19.40
C ARG A 244 -43.97 -21.40 19.78
N ARG A 245 -44.31 -20.10 19.83
CA ARG A 245 -45.67 -19.64 20.13
C ARG A 245 -46.69 -20.12 19.10
N ARG A 246 -46.41 -19.97 17.81
CA ARG A 246 -47.29 -20.49 16.74
C ARG A 246 -47.52 -21.99 16.85
N LYS A 247 -46.46 -22.77 17.09
CA LYS A 247 -46.58 -24.21 17.26
C LYS A 247 -47.44 -24.58 18.47
N GLU A 248 -47.35 -23.82 19.55
CA GLU A 248 -48.18 -24.03 20.75
C GLU A 248 -49.64 -23.63 20.51
N GLU A 249 -49.89 -22.50 19.85
CA GLU A 249 -51.22 -22.05 19.43
C GLU A 249 -51.88 -23.06 18.48
N GLU A 250 -51.13 -23.57 17.50
CA GLU A 250 -51.58 -24.63 16.58
C GLU A 250 -51.91 -25.92 17.33
N ARG A 251 -51.10 -26.31 18.33
CA ARG A 251 -51.37 -27.47 19.19
C ARG A 251 -52.63 -27.28 20.04
N LEU A 252 -52.79 -26.12 20.64
CA LEU A 252 -53.98 -25.77 21.43
C LEU A 252 -55.24 -25.71 20.56
N ALA A 253 -55.13 -25.16 19.34
CA ALA A 253 -56.23 -25.14 18.37
C ALA A 253 -56.60 -26.55 17.91
N MET A 254 -55.61 -27.40 17.59
CA MET A 254 -55.85 -28.81 17.26
C MET A 254 -56.44 -29.61 18.42
N ALA A 255 -56.02 -29.34 19.66
CA ALA A 255 -56.58 -29.98 20.85
C ALA A 255 -58.05 -29.58 21.05
N LYS A 256 -58.39 -28.30 20.93
CA LYS A 256 -59.77 -27.80 21.00
C LYS A 256 -60.65 -28.38 19.88
N LEU A 257 -60.14 -28.43 18.65
CA LEU A 257 -60.83 -29.04 17.52
C LEU A 257 -61.10 -30.53 17.75
N ASN A 258 -60.12 -31.26 18.27
CA ASN A 258 -60.31 -32.67 18.61
C ASN A 258 -61.31 -32.87 19.77
N GLU A 259 -61.29 -32.03 20.81
CA GLU A 259 -62.28 -32.07 21.89
C GLU A 259 -63.72 -31.79 21.39
N GLU A 260 -63.90 -30.85 20.46
CA GLU A 260 -65.19 -30.58 19.81
C GLU A 260 -65.65 -31.74 18.91
N LEU A 261 -64.72 -32.37 18.20
CA LEU A 261 -64.98 -33.58 17.42
C LEU A 261 -65.34 -34.79 18.31
N HIS A 262 -64.76 -34.89 19.52
CA HIS A 262 -65.06 -35.96 20.48
C HIS A 262 -66.41 -35.77 21.19
N LYS A 263 -66.88 -34.54 21.40
CA LYS A 263 -68.24 -34.27 21.92
C LYS A 263 -69.34 -34.62 20.91
N SER A 264 -69.03 -34.58 19.62
CA SER A 264 -69.98 -34.87 18.54
C SER A 264 -70.03 -36.34 18.11
N ARG A 265 -69.27 -37.24 18.76
CA ARG A 265 -69.05 -38.64 18.33
C ARG A 265 -69.65 -39.72 19.25
N LYS A 266 -70.83 -39.48 19.83
CA LYS A 266 -71.68 -40.51 20.48
C LYS A 266 -72.89 -40.88 19.60
N THR A 267 -72.65 -41.64 18.51
CA THR A 267 -73.54 -42.66 17.91
C THR A 267 -72.82 -43.30 16.70
N LYS A 268 -72.77 -44.64 16.62
CA LYS A 268 -72.07 -45.47 15.60
C LYS A 268 -72.95 -45.67 14.34
N VAL A 269 -72.49 -45.41 13.09
CA VAL A 269 -71.81 -46.29 12.08
C VAL A 269 -72.72 -47.39 11.48
N PRO A 270 -72.91 -47.51 10.13
CA PRO A 270 -72.00 -48.29 9.25
C PRO A 270 -71.74 -47.76 7.82
N ILE A 271 -70.82 -48.47 7.14
CA ILE A 271 -70.01 -48.16 5.95
C ILE A 271 -70.65 -48.67 4.64
N LYS A 272 -70.56 -47.93 3.51
CA LYS A 272 -70.01 -48.40 2.19
C LYS A 272 -70.04 -47.36 1.06
N GLU A 273 -68.93 -47.33 0.29
CA GLU A 273 -68.67 -47.18 -1.18
C GLU A 273 -69.73 -46.42 -2.04
N GLU A 274 -69.45 -45.47 -2.96
CA GLU A 274 -68.54 -45.43 -4.12
C GLU A 274 -68.56 -44.03 -4.83
N SER A 275 -67.50 -43.68 -5.60
CA SER A 275 -67.33 -42.81 -6.84
C SER A 275 -68.21 -41.55 -7.09
N THR A 276 -67.83 -40.39 -7.68
CA THR A 276 -66.91 -39.99 -8.79
C THR A 276 -66.78 -38.43 -8.86
N GLN A 277 -65.64 -37.93 -9.39
CA GLN A 277 -65.40 -36.71 -10.22
C GLN A 277 -65.67 -35.29 -9.63
N SER A 278 -64.67 -34.44 -9.32
CA SER A 278 -63.61 -33.74 -10.09
C SER A 278 -64.01 -32.39 -10.70
N LEU A 279 -63.29 -31.32 -10.33
CA LEU A 279 -63.09 -30.04 -11.05
C LEU A 279 -61.59 -29.64 -10.89
N PRO A 280 -60.99 -28.98 -11.88
CA PRO A 280 -59.63 -29.29 -12.33
C PRO A 280 -58.55 -28.62 -11.48
N SER A 281 -57.76 -29.45 -10.81
CA SER A 281 -56.40 -29.09 -10.40
C SER A 281 -55.45 -29.99 -11.17
N HIS A 282 -54.41 -29.40 -11.77
CA HIS A 282 -53.35 -30.15 -12.44
C HIS A 282 -52.72 -31.13 -11.43
N ASN A 283 -53.19 -32.38 -11.46
CA ASN A 283 -52.67 -33.47 -10.65
C ASN A 283 -51.48 -34.10 -11.39
N ILE A 284 -50.28 -33.64 -11.08
CA ILE A 284 -49.12 -34.52 -11.16
C ILE A 284 -49.26 -35.47 -9.97
N ASN A 285 -49.52 -36.75 -10.24
CA ASN A 285 -49.56 -37.79 -9.21
C ASN A 285 -48.18 -37.89 -8.54
N LEU A 286 -48.04 -37.29 -7.36
CA LEU A 286 -46.82 -37.27 -6.55
C LEU A 286 -46.77 -38.45 -5.55
N SER A 287 -47.40 -39.58 -5.87
CA SER A 287 -47.45 -40.71 -4.94
C SER A 287 -46.05 -41.32 -4.77
N THR A 288 -45.48 -41.15 -3.59
CA THR A 288 -44.15 -41.66 -3.20
C THR A 288 -44.23 -43.01 -2.47
N SER A 289 -45.40 -43.64 -2.44
CA SER A 289 -45.67 -44.88 -1.69
C SER A 289 -44.84 -46.09 -2.16
N ASN A 290 -44.35 -46.06 -3.40
CA ASN A 290 -43.53 -47.14 -3.98
C ASN A 290 -42.02 -46.88 -3.86
N LEU A 291 -41.60 -45.75 -3.28
CA LEU A 291 -40.19 -45.42 -3.12
C LEU A 291 -39.64 -45.95 -1.79
N SER A 292 -38.47 -46.59 -1.83
CA SER A 292 -37.74 -46.99 -0.63
C SER A 292 -37.35 -45.76 0.21
N SER A 293 -37.38 -45.87 1.55
CA SER A 293 -36.97 -44.76 2.41
C SER A 293 -35.51 -44.37 2.17
N PHE A 294 -35.21 -43.08 2.10
CA PHE A 294 -33.86 -42.58 1.81
C PHE A 294 -32.78 -43.14 2.76
N SER A 295 -33.14 -43.38 4.03
CA SER A 295 -32.28 -44.01 5.03
C SER A 295 -31.84 -45.43 4.66
N ALA A 296 -32.70 -46.20 3.96
CA ALA A 296 -32.42 -47.57 3.54
C ALA A 296 -31.38 -47.63 2.40
N LEU A 297 -31.16 -46.52 1.68
CA LEU A 297 -30.19 -46.41 0.60
C LEU A 297 -28.77 -46.05 1.09
N LYS A 298 -28.52 -46.02 2.40
CA LYS A 298 -27.19 -45.72 2.96
C LYS A 298 -26.12 -46.64 2.35
N GLY A 299 -25.14 -46.02 1.69
CA GLY A 299 -24.04 -46.74 1.01
C GLY A 299 -24.36 -47.23 -0.41
N ARG A 300 -25.60 -47.05 -0.89
CA ARG A 300 -26.05 -47.43 -2.25
C ARG A 300 -26.53 -46.23 -3.08
N LEU A 301 -26.31 -45.01 -2.60
CA LEU A 301 -26.69 -43.78 -3.30
C LEU A 301 -25.79 -43.55 -4.52
N ASN A 302 -26.39 -43.08 -5.60
CA ASN A 302 -25.65 -42.67 -6.80
C ASN A 302 -24.83 -41.40 -6.53
N TRP A 303 -23.64 -41.34 -7.13
CA TRP A 303 -22.81 -40.13 -7.05
C TRP A 303 -23.39 -39.03 -7.97
N PRO A 304 -23.58 -37.78 -7.47
CA PRO A 304 -24.36 -36.76 -8.18
C PRO A 304 -23.67 -36.15 -9.41
N VAL A 305 -22.37 -36.35 -9.60
CA VAL A 305 -21.61 -35.81 -10.74
C VAL A 305 -20.70 -36.87 -11.33
N SER A 306 -20.50 -36.91 -12.65
CA SER A 306 -19.70 -37.97 -13.29
C SER A 306 -18.22 -37.98 -12.86
N ARG A 307 -17.64 -36.80 -12.54
CA ARG A 307 -16.28 -36.67 -12.00
C ARG A 307 -16.22 -35.49 -11.02
N GLY A 308 -15.95 -35.76 -9.75
CA GLY A 308 -15.79 -34.69 -8.77
C GLY A 308 -15.20 -35.18 -7.46
N ARG A 309 -14.51 -34.28 -6.74
CA ARG A 309 -13.89 -34.55 -5.44
C ARG A 309 -14.53 -33.68 -4.37
N ILE A 310 -14.81 -34.27 -3.21
CA ILE A 310 -15.28 -33.51 -2.04
C ILE A 310 -14.20 -32.52 -1.59
N ILE A 311 -14.54 -31.24 -1.56
CA ILE A 311 -13.68 -30.15 -1.07
C ILE A 311 -14.08 -29.64 0.31
N LYS A 312 -15.36 -29.74 0.68
CA LYS A 312 -15.83 -29.48 2.06
C LYS A 312 -16.78 -30.58 2.49
N LYS A 313 -16.58 -31.08 3.71
CA LYS A 313 -17.39 -32.15 4.30
C LYS A 313 -18.57 -31.55 5.07
N PHE A 314 -19.55 -32.39 5.38
CA PHE A 314 -20.62 -32.03 6.32
C PHE A 314 -20.05 -31.73 7.71
N GLY A 315 -20.64 -30.73 8.39
CA GLY A 315 -20.24 -30.32 9.72
C GLY A 315 -19.29 -29.12 9.74
N LYS A 316 -18.50 -29.01 10.82
CA LYS A 316 -17.61 -27.87 11.05
C LYS A 316 -16.42 -27.95 10.10
N ASN A 317 -16.25 -26.93 9.26
CA ASN A 317 -15.09 -26.75 8.40
C ASN A 317 -14.28 -25.54 8.89
N ILE A 318 -12.97 -25.70 8.99
CA ILE A 318 -12.06 -24.62 9.39
C ILE A 318 -11.44 -24.06 8.12
N ASN A 319 -11.61 -22.76 7.89
CA ASN A 319 -10.87 -22.07 6.84
C ASN A 319 -9.48 -21.72 7.37
N THR A 320 -8.46 -22.45 6.93
CA THR A 320 -7.05 -22.29 7.36
C THR A 320 -6.45 -20.92 7.03
N HIS A 321 -6.97 -20.23 6.02
CA HIS A 321 -6.50 -18.90 5.63
C HIS A 321 -7.13 -17.76 6.46
N LEU A 322 -8.32 -17.99 7.02
CA LEU A 322 -9.11 -16.97 7.72
C LEU A 322 -9.37 -17.31 9.20
N ASN A 323 -8.83 -18.43 9.70
CA ASN A 323 -9.04 -18.97 11.06
C ASN A 323 -10.51 -18.91 11.53
N THR A 324 -11.44 -19.18 10.62
CA THR A 324 -12.88 -19.12 10.90
C THR A 324 -13.48 -20.51 10.78
N VAL A 325 -14.35 -20.86 11.73
CA VAL A 325 -15.12 -22.11 11.72
C VAL A 325 -16.48 -21.84 11.08
N THR A 326 -16.78 -22.51 9.98
CA THR A 326 -18.08 -22.46 9.29
C THR A 326 -18.77 -23.82 9.37
N LEU A 327 -20.09 -23.81 9.51
CA LEU A 327 -20.88 -25.04 9.55
C LEU A 327 -21.45 -25.31 8.15
N ASN A 328 -21.06 -26.43 7.54
CA ASN A 328 -21.63 -26.88 6.28
C ASN A 328 -22.74 -27.90 6.54
N TYR A 329 -23.95 -27.63 6.06
CA TYR A 329 -25.10 -28.53 6.19
C TYR A 329 -25.18 -29.58 5.07
N GLY A 330 -24.21 -29.60 4.15
CA GLY A 330 -24.07 -30.60 3.11
C GLY A 330 -22.60 -30.92 2.81
N ILE A 331 -22.33 -31.32 1.58
CA ILE A 331 -20.97 -31.52 1.06
C ILE A 331 -20.77 -30.65 -0.18
N ASP A 332 -19.57 -30.10 -0.32
CA ASP A 332 -19.19 -29.33 -1.51
C ASP A 332 -18.34 -30.24 -2.40
N ILE A 333 -18.81 -30.51 -3.62
CA ILE A 333 -18.09 -31.34 -4.60
C ILE A 333 -17.55 -30.44 -5.71
N LYS A 334 -16.23 -30.41 -5.87
CA LYS A 334 -15.59 -29.71 -6.99
C LYS A 334 -15.72 -30.55 -8.26
N THR A 335 -16.29 -29.95 -9.30
CA THR A 335 -16.53 -30.55 -10.62
C THR A 335 -16.30 -29.50 -11.72
N SER A 336 -16.43 -29.87 -13.00
CA SER A 336 -16.39 -28.94 -14.13
C SER A 336 -17.61 -28.00 -14.15
N PRO A 337 -17.48 -26.74 -14.61
CA PRO A 337 -18.55 -25.73 -14.57
C PRO A 337 -19.90 -26.17 -15.20
N ASP A 338 -19.84 -26.99 -16.25
CA ASP A 338 -21.04 -27.45 -16.99
C ASP A 338 -21.32 -28.95 -16.79
N ALA A 339 -20.79 -29.55 -15.71
CA ALA A 339 -21.06 -30.94 -15.42
C ALA A 339 -22.54 -31.14 -15.04
N GLY A 340 -23.25 -31.97 -15.81
CA GLY A 340 -24.63 -32.35 -15.50
C GLY A 340 -24.74 -32.99 -14.10
N VAL A 341 -25.69 -32.51 -13.30
CA VAL A 341 -25.98 -33.02 -11.95
C VAL A 341 -27.08 -34.07 -12.04
N LYS A 342 -26.83 -35.25 -11.47
CA LYS A 342 -27.75 -36.39 -11.44
C LYS A 342 -28.44 -36.51 -10.08
N ALA A 343 -29.64 -37.06 -10.08
CA ALA A 343 -30.33 -37.42 -8.85
C ALA A 343 -29.58 -38.56 -8.12
N VAL A 344 -29.41 -38.43 -6.81
CA VAL A 344 -28.71 -39.42 -5.97
C VAL A 344 -29.58 -40.63 -5.61
N ALA A 345 -30.90 -40.45 -5.66
CA ALA A 345 -31.92 -41.45 -5.41
C ALA A 345 -33.18 -41.08 -6.21
N GLU A 346 -34.08 -42.05 -6.37
CA GLU A 346 -35.40 -41.80 -6.95
C GLU A 346 -36.23 -40.88 -6.04
N GLY A 347 -37.02 -40.01 -6.66
CA GLY A 347 -37.82 -39.03 -5.95
C GLY A 347 -38.44 -38.05 -6.92
N ILE A 348 -39.16 -37.07 -6.38
CA ILE A 348 -39.87 -36.08 -7.19
C ILE A 348 -39.42 -34.68 -6.78
N VAL A 349 -39.12 -33.84 -7.78
CA VAL A 349 -38.65 -32.48 -7.57
C VAL A 349 -39.78 -31.63 -7.01
N SER A 350 -39.65 -31.20 -5.75
CA SER A 350 -40.68 -30.39 -5.09
C SER A 350 -40.57 -28.90 -5.43
N THR A 351 -39.36 -28.39 -5.73
CA THR A 351 -39.10 -26.96 -5.88
C THR A 351 -37.80 -26.73 -6.66
N ILE A 352 -37.81 -25.78 -7.60
CA ILE A 352 -36.62 -25.29 -8.29
C ILE A 352 -36.52 -23.80 -8.00
N ASN A 353 -35.69 -23.44 -7.02
CA ASN A 353 -35.52 -22.06 -6.60
C ASN A 353 -34.05 -21.66 -6.65
N TRP A 354 -33.80 -20.42 -7.09
CA TRP A 354 -32.49 -19.80 -6.99
C TRP A 354 -32.28 -19.26 -5.57
N ILE A 355 -31.18 -19.65 -4.94
CA ILE A 355 -30.77 -19.16 -3.63
C ILE A 355 -29.52 -18.30 -3.82
N PRO A 356 -29.54 -17.02 -3.41
CA PRO A 356 -28.33 -16.19 -3.43
C PRO A 356 -27.31 -16.77 -2.46
N GLY A 357 -26.13 -17.11 -2.97
CA GLY A 357 -25.02 -17.73 -2.24
C GLY A 357 -23.69 -17.07 -2.52
#